data_AF-A0AAN5SGD7-F1
#
_entry.id   AF-A0AAN5SGD7-F1
#
_cell.length_a   1.000
_cell.length_b   1.000
_cell.length_c   1.000
_cell.angle_alpha   90.00
_cell.angle_beta   90.00
_cell.angle_gamma   90.00
#
_symmetry.space_group_name_H-M   'P 1'
#
loop_
_entity.id
_entity.type
_entity.pdbx_description
1 polymer ?
#
loop_
_entity_poly.entity_id
_entity_poly.type
_entity_poly.pdbx_seq_one_letter_code
_entity_poly.pdbx_strand_id
1 'polypeptide(L)'
;MSLLKKKLDLIIDGEEYVIMFDMKSIAVYQEITQVSFSEGFFKLQLLDDEAAINFIASTLRKSENPNEPLGKEFIEEGNLLFALTVLRNSVIEYVNMSLPEVKPGKK
;
A
#
# COMPACT_ATOMS: atom_id res chain seq x y z
N MET A 1 5.13 0.24 -20.16
CA MET A 1 5.78 -0.69 -19.21
C MET A 1 5.11 -0.51 -17.86
N SER A 2 4.42 -1.52 -17.36
CA SER A 2 3.81 -1.45 -16.04
C SER A 2 4.92 -1.50 -14.99
N LEU A 3 5.02 -0.47 -14.14
CA LEU A 3 5.95 -0.43 -13.01
C LEU A 3 5.51 -1.37 -11.87
N LEU A 4 4.36 -2.05 -12.02
CA LEU A 4 3.84 -3.00 -11.05
C LEU A 4 4.69 -4.26 -11.05
N LYS A 5 5.54 -4.37 -10.03
CA LYS A 5 6.36 -5.55 -9.85
C LYS A 5 5.55 -6.74 -9.33
N LYS A 6 4.56 -6.52 -8.45
CA LYS A 6 3.76 -7.57 -7.80
C LYS A 6 2.36 -7.07 -7.44
N LYS A 7 1.41 -8.02 -7.40
CA LYS A 7 0.02 -7.84 -6.92
C LYS A 7 -0.27 -8.89 -5.85
N LEU A 8 -1.12 -8.57 -4.88
CA LEU A 8 -1.68 -9.53 -3.93
C LEU A 8 -3.19 -9.51 -4.04
N ASP A 9 -3.78 -10.61 -4.51
CA ASP A 9 -5.23 -10.77 -4.52
C ASP A 9 -5.71 -11.22 -3.13
N LEU A 10 -6.82 -10.65 -2.66
CA LEU A 10 -7.37 -10.82 -1.32
C LEU A 10 -8.89 -10.98 -1.41
N ILE A 11 -9.47 -11.67 -0.43
CA ILE A 11 -10.91 -11.68 -0.19
C ILE A 11 -11.15 -11.13 1.22
N ILE A 12 -11.90 -10.03 1.31
CA ILE A 12 -12.24 -9.36 2.57
C ILE A 12 -13.75 -9.30 2.64
N ASP A 13 -14.36 -9.94 3.64
CA ASP A 13 -15.82 -9.99 3.83
C ASP A 13 -16.61 -10.44 2.58
N GLY A 14 -16.02 -11.32 1.77
CA GLY A 14 -16.62 -11.85 0.53
C GLY A 14 -16.43 -10.95 -0.70
N GLU A 15 -15.78 -9.80 -0.55
CA GLU A 15 -15.40 -8.92 -1.65
C GLU A 15 -13.95 -9.14 -2.08
N GLU A 16 -13.69 -9.04 -3.38
CA GLU A 16 -12.37 -9.22 -3.96
C GLU A 16 -11.59 -7.91 -3.98
N TYR A 17 -10.38 -7.96 -3.44
CA TYR A 17 -9.45 -6.83 -3.38
C TYR A 17 -8.10 -7.21 -3.96
N VAL A 18 -7.33 -6.18 -4.31
CA VAL A 18 -5.94 -6.31 -4.71
C VAL A 18 -5.08 -5.25 -4.01
N ILE A 19 -3.94 -5.66 -3.47
CA ILE A 19 -2.89 -4.76 -3.01
C ILE A 19 -1.86 -4.58 -4.12
N MET A 20 -1.62 -3.32 -4.46
CA MET A 20 -0.72 -2.92 -5.53
C MET A 20 0.05 -1.67 -5.10
N PHE A 21 1.36 -1.67 -5.32
CA PHE A 21 2.20 -0.50 -5.06
C PHE A 21 2.84 0.01 -6.36
N ASP A 22 2.44 1.22 -6.74
CA ASP A 22 2.90 1.93 -7.93
C ASP A 22 2.93 3.45 -7.68
N MET A 23 3.20 4.24 -8.72
CA MET A 23 3.23 5.72 -8.60
C MET A 23 1.88 6.30 -8.16
N LYS A 24 0.76 5.65 -8.44
CA LYS A 24 -0.55 6.12 -7.99
C LYS A 24 -0.72 5.90 -6.50
N SER A 25 -0.22 4.78 -5.96
CA SER A 25 -0.15 4.58 -4.51
C SER A 25 0.67 5.66 -3.82
N ILE A 26 1.82 6.05 -4.39
CA ILE A 26 2.62 7.16 -3.86
C ILE A 26 1.82 8.46 -3.89
N ALA A 27 1.17 8.78 -5.01
CA ALA A 27 0.38 10.00 -5.15
C ALA A 27 -0.77 10.07 -4.12
N VAL A 28 -1.54 8.98 -3.98
CA VAL A 28 -2.64 8.88 -3.01
C VAL A 28 -2.10 8.99 -1.58
N TYR A 29 -0.99 8.32 -1.26
CA TYR A 29 -0.35 8.44 0.06
C TYR A 29 -0.01 9.90 0.40
N GLN A 30 0.60 10.64 -0.54
CA GLN A 30 0.95 12.04 -0.31
C GLN A 30 -0.29 12.93 -0.21
N GLU A 31 -1.35 12.64 -0.97
CA GLU A 31 -2.61 13.36 -0.90
C GLU A 31 -3.29 13.22 0.47
N ILE A 32 -3.36 12.00 0.99
CA ILE A 32 -4.03 11.72 2.28
C ILE A 32 -3.21 12.23 3.47
N THR A 33 -1.88 12.12 3.42
CA THR A 33 -1.02 12.42 4.58
C THR A 33 -0.40 13.82 4.56
N GLN A 34 -0.30 14.46 3.39
CA GLN A 34 0.55 15.66 3.18
C GLN A 34 2.03 15.43 3.52
N VAL A 35 2.46 14.17 3.59
CA VAL A 35 3.81 13.75 3.96
C VAL A 35 4.51 13.15 2.74
N SER A 36 5.82 13.36 2.62
CA SER A 36 6.61 12.74 1.56
C SER A 36 6.63 11.21 1.66
N PHE A 37 6.74 10.52 0.52
CA PHE A 37 6.86 9.06 0.54
C PHE A 37 8.02 8.56 1.42
N SER A 38 9.19 9.20 1.36
CA SER A 38 10.37 8.77 2.12
C SER A 38 10.13 8.81 3.63
N GLU A 39 9.47 9.86 4.12
CA GLU A 39 9.11 9.98 5.53
C GLU A 39 8.06 8.93 5.92
N GLY A 40 7.01 8.78 5.11
CA GLY A 40 5.98 7.77 5.34
C GLY A 40 6.55 6.36 5.37
N PHE A 41 7.40 6.03 4.39
CA PHE A 41 8.05 4.74 4.28
C PHE A 41 8.92 4.46 5.50
N PHE A 42 9.67 5.44 6.00
CA PHE A 42 10.44 5.29 7.23
C PHE A 42 9.53 4.96 8.43
N LYS A 43 8.40 5.65 8.60
CA LYS A 43 7.42 5.34 9.66
C LYS A 43 6.83 3.93 9.50
N LEU A 44 6.52 3.51 8.27
CA LEU A 44 6.05 2.14 7.98
C LEU A 44 7.06 1.09 8.45
N GLN A 45 8.36 1.29 8.18
CA GLN A 45 9.43 0.38 8.65
C GLN A 45 9.57 0.36 10.17
N LEU A 46 9.21 1.45 10.85
CA LEU A 46 9.18 1.53 12.33
C LEU A 46 7.93 0.91 12.94
N LEU A 47 7.10 0.24 12.14
CA LEU A 47 5.84 -0.33 12.61
C LEU A 47 4.93 0.75 13.23
N ASP A 48 4.89 1.92 12.60
CA ASP A 48 3.91 2.95 12.93
C ASP A 48 2.53 2.56 12.39
N ASP A 49 1.52 2.59 13.25
CA ASP A 49 0.17 2.13 12.91
C ASP A 49 -0.54 3.10 11.95
N GLU A 50 -0.34 4.40 12.11
CA GLU A 50 -0.92 5.42 11.24
C GLU A 50 -0.32 5.31 9.83
N ALA A 51 1.00 5.15 9.73
CA ALA A 51 1.67 4.89 8.47
C ALA A 51 1.16 3.58 7.83
N ALA A 52 0.99 2.50 8.61
CA ALA A 52 0.45 1.25 8.09
C ALA A 52 -0.96 1.43 7.50
N ILE A 53 -1.87 2.12 8.20
CA ILE A 53 -3.21 2.44 7.71
C ILE A 53 -3.14 3.25 6.42
N ASN A 54 -2.30 4.30 6.37
CA ASN A 54 -2.15 5.15 5.19
C ASN A 54 -1.57 4.38 3.99
N PHE A 55 -0.64 3.45 4.23
CA PHE A 55 -0.15 2.56 3.17
C PHE A 55 -1.20 1.55 2.72
N ILE A 56 -2.02 1.00 3.63
CA ILE A 56 -3.15 0.14 3.25
C ILE A 56 -4.12 0.92 2.37
N ALA A 57 -4.57 2.10 2.82
CA ALA A 57 -5.47 2.97 2.08
C ALA A 57 -4.95 3.31 0.67
N SER A 58 -3.66 3.60 0.55
CA SER A 58 -3.03 3.98 -0.72
C SER A 58 -2.66 2.81 -1.63
N THR A 59 -2.73 1.55 -1.15
CA THR A 59 -2.35 0.36 -1.94
C THR A 59 -3.49 -0.62 -2.17
N LEU A 60 -4.48 -0.66 -1.28
CA LEU A 60 -5.66 -1.52 -1.38
C LEU A 60 -6.64 -0.95 -2.42
N ARG A 61 -7.15 -1.83 -3.28
CA ARG A 61 -8.05 -1.49 -4.41
C ARG A 61 -9.10 -2.59 -4.52
N LYS A 62 -10.31 -2.25 -4.97
CA LYS A 62 -11.27 -3.29 -5.37
C LYS A 62 -10.78 -3.99 -6.62
N SER A 63 -10.96 -5.31 -6.71
CA SER A 63 -10.52 -6.07 -7.90
C SER A 63 -11.28 -5.67 -9.17
N GLU A 64 -12.52 -5.18 -9.04
CA GLU A 64 -13.30 -4.62 -10.16
C GLU A 64 -12.73 -3.29 -10.69
N ASN A 65 -11.98 -2.56 -9.86
CA ASN A 65 -11.36 -1.29 -10.22
C ASN A 65 -9.90 -1.21 -9.70
N PRO A 66 -8.99 -2.03 -10.26
CA PRO A 66 -7.63 -2.19 -9.75
C PRO A 66 -6.73 -0.98 -10.04
N ASN A 67 -7.27 0.04 -10.72
CA ASN A 67 -6.56 1.26 -11.03
C ASN A 67 -6.77 2.35 -9.97
N GLU A 68 -7.66 2.16 -9.01
CA GLU A 68 -8.01 3.18 -8.02
C GLU A 68 -7.78 2.65 -6.60
N PRO A 69 -6.75 3.16 -5.89
CA PRO A 69 -6.65 2.99 -4.45
C PRO A 69 -7.87 3.54 -3.73
N LEU A 70 -8.32 2.83 -2.69
CA LEU A 70 -9.45 3.26 -1.87
C LEU A 70 -9.19 4.63 -1.21
N GLY A 71 -7.94 4.91 -0.82
CA GLY A 71 -7.54 6.21 -0.29
C GLY A 71 -8.35 6.60 0.95
N LYS A 72 -8.87 7.83 0.97
CA LYS A 72 -9.61 8.39 2.11
C LYS A 72 -10.86 7.60 2.46
N GLU A 73 -11.54 7.04 1.47
CA GLU A 73 -12.75 6.22 1.69
C GLU A 73 -12.46 5.06 2.66
N PHE A 74 -11.30 4.40 2.51
CA PHE A 74 -10.89 3.35 3.44
C PHE A 74 -10.62 3.85 4.86
N ILE A 75 -10.11 5.08 5.01
CA ILE A 75 -9.81 5.66 6.33
C ILE A 75 -11.11 6.03 7.06
N GLU A 76 -12.09 6.56 6.32
CA GLU A 76 -13.35 7.07 6.87
C GLU A 76 -14.37 5.95 7.11
N GLU A 77 -14.43 4.96 6.23
CA GLU A 77 -15.48 3.95 6.21
C GLU A 77 -14.97 2.51 6.47
N GLY A 78 -13.65 2.31 6.38
CA GLY A 78 -13.04 0.98 6.50
C GLY A 78 -12.86 0.49 7.94
N ASN A 79 -12.70 -0.82 8.08
CA ASN A 79 -12.38 -1.45 9.35
C ASN A 79 -10.88 -1.32 9.67
N LEU A 80 -10.49 -0.23 10.33
CA LEU A 80 -9.08 0.05 10.67
C LEU A 80 -8.45 -1.01 11.59
N LEU A 81 -9.24 -1.64 12.47
CA LEU A 81 -8.75 -2.71 13.32
C LEU A 81 -8.39 -3.95 12.50
N PHE A 82 -9.24 -4.33 11.55
CA PHE A 82 -8.93 -5.38 10.58
C PHE A 82 -7.70 -5.02 9.75
N ALA A 83 -7.58 -3.77 9.30
CA ALA A 83 -6.43 -3.28 8.54
C ALA A 83 -5.11 -3.53 9.29
N LEU A 84 -5.06 -3.13 10.56
CA LEU A 84 -3.87 -3.26 11.41
C LEU A 84 -3.56 -4.71 11.79
N THR A 85 -4.59 -5.53 12.04
CA THR A 85 -4.40 -6.89 12.54
C THR A 85 -4.17 -7.92 11.44
N VAL A 86 -4.68 -7.67 10.23
CA VAL A 86 -4.66 -8.63 9.11
C VAL A 86 -3.80 -8.16 7.94
N LEU A 87 -3.92 -6.90 7.53
CA LEU A 87 -3.30 -6.42 6.28
C LEU A 87 -1.92 -5.81 6.48
N ARG A 88 -1.60 -5.34 7.68
CA ARG A 88 -0.35 -4.64 8.01
C ARG A 88 0.90 -5.33 7.47
N ASN A 89 1.08 -6.60 7.80
CA ASN A 89 2.29 -7.34 7.42
C ASN A 89 2.37 -7.52 5.90
N SER A 90 1.24 -7.81 5.25
CA SER A 90 1.15 -7.93 3.81
C SER A 90 1.52 -6.63 3.12
N VAL A 91 1.04 -5.48 3.61
CA VAL A 91 1.41 -4.17 3.02
C VAL A 91 2.89 -3.87 3.19
N ILE A 92 3.47 -4.11 4.36
CA ILE A 92 4.91 -3.91 4.58
C ILE A 92 5.72 -4.76 3.60
N GLU A 93 5.39 -6.05 3.47
CA GLU A 93 6.05 -6.97 2.55
C GLU A 93 5.93 -6.50 1.10
N TYR A 94 4.72 -6.16 0.65
CA TYR A 94 4.47 -5.82 -0.75
C TYR A 94 5.05 -4.47 -1.15
N VAL A 95 5.03 -3.47 -0.26
CA VAL A 95 5.74 -2.21 -0.49
C VAL A 95 7.24 -2.49 -0.66
N ASN A 96 7.84 -3.27 0.25
CA ASN A 96 9.26 -3.62 0.18
C ASN A 96 9.62 -4.40 -1.10
N MET A 97 8.81 -5.39 -1.48
CA MET A 97 9.00 -6.17 -2.71
C MET A 97 8.89 -5.33 -3.99
N SER A 98 8.15 -4.22 -3.93
CA SER A 98 7.93 -3.34 -5.07
C SER A 98 9.05 -2.33 -5.27
N LEU A 99 9.95 -2.17 -4.28
CA LEU A 99 11.11 -1.29 -4.39
C LEU A 99 12.10 -1.79 -5.47
N PRO A 100 12.84 -0.87 -6.12
CA PRO A 100 13.95 -1.23 -7.02
C PRO A 100 15.00 -2.09 -6.32
N GLU A 101 15.39 -3.20 -6.96
CA GLU A 101 16.57 -3.96 -6.52
C GLU A 101 17.79 -3.37 -7.21
N VAL A 102 18.82 -3.00 -6.43
CA VAL A 102 20.10 -2.57 -6.99
C VAL A 102 21.04 -3.79 -7.01
N LYS A 103 21.43 -4.22 -8.21
CA LYS A 103 22.52 -5.19 -8.38
C LYS A 103 23.81 -4.43 -8.63
N PRO A 104 24.90 -4.68 -7.87
CA PRO A 104 26.18 -4.04 -8.16
C PRO A 104 26.61 -4.38 -9.58
N GLY A 105 26.94 -3.36 -10.37
CA GLY A 105 27.47 -3.57 -11.72
C GLY A 105 28.77 -4.37 -11.65
N LYS A 106 28.97 -5.29 -12.60
CA LYS A 106 30.30 -5.89 -12.79
C LYS A 106 31.27 -4.74 -13.11
N LYS A 107 32.27 -4.55 -12.24
CA LYS A 107 33.39 -3.64 -12.51
C LYS A 107 34.14 -4.07 -13.77
#